data_AF-A0A946TL53-F1
#
_entry.id   AF-A0A946TL53-F1
#
_cell.length_a   1.000
_cell.length_b   1.000
_cell.length_c   1.000
_cell.angle_alpha   90.00
_cell.angle_beta   90.00
_cell.angle_gamma   90.00
#
_symmetry.space_group_name_H-M   'P 1'
#
loop_
_entity.id
_entity.type
_entity.pdbx_description
1 polymer ?
#
loop_
_entity_poly.entity_id
_entity_poly.type
_entity_poly.pdbx_seq_one_letter_code
_entity_poly.pdbx_strand_id
1 'polypeptide(L)'
;MFLTTLQLNLPTVPVKAEFVDYVLPKKVATAVSKISPFIESQLPEFVAGDHPKFLAFIEAYYEWLEQEDNAYEITTRLKGLYDIDTTIDDFVEFFNNQYLHKFPIQLAQDSSGNVVDEKTLLKNIKTFYESKGTEKSYEFLFRILYDVLVDFYYPKLDILRLSDGKWTEEKTIKISTSSGVDNFKMKERDVVQYEPYTTNITAKARVSKVIQYSVGPIEVTELFLRNVVGKFVYGKKVICDTLDNLRLEEKIYNCLGKIKIIEGGSGYSIGDALTFESGTTGTTGAR
;
A
#
# COMPACT_ATOMS: atom_id res chain seq x y z
N MET A 1 -7.48 -44.94 85.17
CA MET A 1 -6.36 -45.40 84.32
C MET A 1 -6.86 -46.59 83.51
N PHE A 2 -7.42 -46.33 82.33
CA PHE A 2 -7.91 -47.36 81.42
C PHE A 2 -7.47 -46.97 80.01
N LEU A 3 -6.52 -47.73 79.47
CA LEU A 3 -6.13 -47.72 78.06
C LEU A 3 -7.05 -48.70 77.34
N THR A 4 -7.92 -48.21 76.47
CA THR A 4 -8.69 -49.05 75.53
C THR A 4 -8.03 -48.97 74.16
N THR A 5 -7.51 -50.13 73.74
CA THR A 5 -6.90 -50.39 72.44
C THR A 5 -7.94 -50.34 71.32
N LEU A 6 -7.72 -49.48 70.33
CA LEU A 6 -8.59 -49.33 69.16
C LEU A 6 -8.07 -50.27 68.06
N GLN A 7 -8.78 -51.37 67.82
CA GLN A 7 -8.44 -52.39 66.82
C GLN A 7 -9.02 -51.95 65.46
N LEU A 8 -8.16 -51.51 64.55
CA LEU A 8 -8.53 -51.05 63.21
C LEU A 8 -8.79 -52.27 62.31
N ASN A 9 -10.04 -52.45 61.87
CA ASN A 9 -10.45 -53.52 60.98
C ASN A 9 -10.24 -53.08 59.52
N LEU A 10 -9.23 -53.61 58.82
CA LEU A 10 -9.02 -53.37 57.39
C LEU A 10 -9.80 -54.39 56.55
N PRO A 11 -10.71 -53.97 55.65
CA PRO A 11 -11.29 -54.88 54.67
C PRO A 11 -10.28 -55.14 53.52
N THR A 12 -9.92 -56.40 53.32
CA THR A 12 -9.12 -56.86 52.18
C THR A 12 -10.01 -56.98 50.94
N VAL A 13 -9.81 -56.10 49.96
CA VAL A 13 -10.41 -56.22 48.62
C VAL A 13 -9.44 -56.99 47.70
N PRO A 14 -9.85 -58.09 47.05
CA PRO A 14 -8.98 -58.84 46.15
C PRO A 14 -8.73 -58.03 44.87
N VAL A 15 -7.48 -57.68 44.59
CA VAL A 15 -7.07 -57.03 43.33
C VAL A 15 -6.99 -58.11 42.25
N LYS A 16 -8.00 -58.18 41.39
CA LYS A 16 -7.87 -58.79 40.06
C LYS A 16 -6.97 -57.88 39.22
N ALA A 17 -5.81 -58.36 38.83
CA ALA A 17 -4.98 -57.72 37.81
C ALA A 17 -5.63 -57.94 36.43
N GLU A 18 -6.63 -57.13 36.11
CA GLU A 18 -7.07 -56.96 34.73
C GLU A 18 -6.20 -55.84 34.14
N PHE A 19 -5.26 -56.21 33.28
CA PHE A 19 -4.55 -55.27 32.41
C PHE A 19 -5.59 -54.68 31.47
N VAL A 20 -6.16 -53.53 31.85
CA VAL A 20 -6.93 -52.69 30.93
C VAL A 20 -5.95 -52.29 29.84
N ASP A 21 -6.27 -52.61 28.58
CA ASP A 21 -5.51 -52.18 27.41
C ASP A 21 -5.52 -50.65 27.34
N TYR A 22 -4.55 -50.04 28.03
CA TYR A 22 -4.34 -48.60 28.00
C TYR A 22 -3.70 -48.27 26.65
N VAL A 23 -4.56 -47.93 25.69
CA VAL A 23 -4.13 -47.37 24.42
C VAL A 23 -3.64 -45.96 24.69
N LEU A 24 -2.33 -45.74 24.53
CA LEU A 24 -1.74 -44.40 24.62
C LEU A 24 -2.54 -43.45 23.72
N PRO A 25 -2.94 -42.26 24.22
CA PRO A 25 -3.60 -41.28 23.38
C PRO A 25 -2.69 -40.99 22.19
N LYS A 26 -3.19 -41.21 20.96
CA LYS A 26 -2.48 -40.84 19.73
C LYS A 26 -2.45 -39.31 19.64
N LYS A 27 -1.42 -38.70 20.22
CA LYS A 27 -1.00 -37.35 19.85
C LYS A 27 -0.22 -37.43 18.54
N VAL A 28 -0.39 -36.41 17.69
CA VAL A 28 0.28 -36.33 16.39
C VAL A 28 1.78 -36.12 16.63
N ALA A 29 2.61 -36.94 15.97
CA ALA A 29 4.05 -36.79 16.03
C ALA A 29 4.49 -35.64 15.12
N THR A 30 4.75 -34.47 15.72
CA THR A 30 5.10 -33.22 15.03
C THR A 30 6.63 -33.01 14.96
N ALA A 31 7.42 -33.93 15.54
CA ALA A 31 8.88 -33.87 15.52
C ALA A 31 9.44 -33.95 14.07
N VAL A 32 10.27 -32.96 13.72
CA VAL A 32 10.89 -32.82 12.39
C VAL A 32 11.90 -33.94 12.08
N SER A 33 12.53 -34.51 13.12
CA SER A 33 13.43 -35.66 13.01
C SER A 33 12.99 -36.74 13.99
N LYS A 34 12.55 -37.89 13.46
CA LYS A 34 12.10 -39.04 14.26
C LYS A 34 13.27 -40.00 14.52
N ILE A 35 13.45 -40.41 15.77
CA ILE A 35 14.38 -41.44 16.23
C ILE A 35 13.71 -42.81 16.28
N SER A 36 12.38 -42.85 16.46
CA SER A 36 11.57 -44.08 16.48
C SER A 36 11.98 -45.14 15.42
N PRO A 37 12.15 -44.82 14.13
CA PRO A 37 12.54 -45.81 13.11
C PRO A 37 14.02 -46.26 13.18
N PHE A 38 14.88 -45.61 13.96
CA PHE A 38 16.32 -45.89 14.01
C PHE A 38 16.76 -46.67 15.26
N ILE A 39 15.86 -46.94 16.19
CA ILE A 39 16.16 -47.61 17.47
C ILE A 39 16.76 -49.00 17.26
N GLU A 40 16.28 -49.74 16.26
CA GLU A 40 16.77 -51.08 15.95
C GLU A 40 18.27 -51.09 15.64
N SER A 41 18.79 -50.02 15.02
CA SER A 41 20.22 -49.88 14.69
C SER A 41 21.10 -49.43 15.86
N GLN A 42 20.50 -48.91 16.94
CA GLN A 42 21.22 -48.39 18.11
C GLN A 42 21.42 -49.46 19.19
N LEU A 43 20.68 -50.56 19.13
CA LEU A 43 20.74 -51.63 20.11
C LEU A 43 21.72 -52.72 19.68
N PRO A 44 22.50 -53.30 20.61
CA PRO A 44 23.29 -54.49 20.32
C PRO A 44 22.41 -55.65 19.81
N GLU A 45 22.92 -56.39 18.83
CA GLU A 45 22.19 -57.44 18.09
C GLU A 45 21.62 -58.53 19.03
N PHE A 46 22.30 -58.82 20.13
CA PHE A 46 21.85 -59.75 21.19
C PHE A 46 20.51 -59.34 21.83
N VAL A 47 20.28 -58.04 22.04
CA VAL A 47 19.06 -57.52 22.67
C VAL A 47 17.92 -57.45 21.65
N ALA A 48 18.24 -57.16 20.38
CA ALA A 48 17.28 -57.15 19.30
C ALA A 48 16.74 -58.56 18.98
N GLY A 49 17.59 -59.59 19.07
CA GLY A 49 17.21 -60.98 18.78
C GLY A 49 16.42 -61.67 19.89
N ASP A 50 16.86 -61.55 21.15
CA ASP A 50 16.31 -62.37 22.25
C ASP A 50 15.07 -61.75 22.93
N HIS A 51 14.81 -60.45 22.73
CA HIS A 51 13.78 -59.72 23.47
C HIS A 51 12.86 -58.85 22.59
N PRO A 52 11.96 -59.46 21.79
CA PRO A 52 11.07 -58.71 20.87
C PRO A 52 10.06 -57.81 21.59
N LYS A 53 9.58 -58.19 22.79
CA LYS A 53 8.66 -57.36 23.59
C LYS A 53 9.35 -56.11 24.16
N PHE A 54 10.65 -56.20 24.44
CA PHE A 54 11.43 -55.08 24.94
C PHE A 54 11.69 -54.07 23.82
N LEU A 55 11.99 -54.53 22.60
CA LEU A 55 12.12 -53.67 21.43
C LEU A 55 10.86 -52.83 21.18
N ALA A 56 9.69 -53.49 21.14
CA ALA A 56 8.40 -52.81 20.95
C ALA A 56 8.11 -51.77 22.06
N PHE A 57 8.54 -52.05 23.30
CA PHE A 57 8.41 -51.10 24.40
C PHE A 57 9.31 -49.87 24.22
N ILE A 58 10.57 -50.06 23.82
CA ILE A 58 11.50 -48.95 23.59
C ILE A 58 11.04 -48.11 22.39
N GLU A 59 10.57 -48.74 21.31
CA GLU A 59 9.98 -48.05 20.17
C GLU A 59 8.80 -47.16 20.59
N ALA A 60 7.84 -47.72 21.34
CA ALA A 60 6.70 -46.97 21.86
C ALA A 60 7.10 -45.85 22.85
N TYR A 61 8.17 -46.05 23.63
CA TYR A 61 8.69 -45.03 24.54
C TYR A 61 9.26 -43.82 23.79
N TYR A 62 10.02 -44.05 22.72
CA TYR A 62 10.55 -42.97 21.88
C TYR A 62 9.47 -42.33 21.01
N GLU A 63 8.49 -43.10 20.51
CA GLU A 63 7.31 -42.55 19.85
C GLU A 63 6.54 -41.63 20.80
N TRP A 64 6.41 -42.01 22.08
CA TRP A 64 5.86 -41.12 23.10
C TRP A 64 6.73 -39.87 23.29
N LEU A 65 8.05 -39.99 23.42
CA LEU A 65 8.94 -38.81 23.54
C LEU A 65 8.85 -37.85 22.35
N GLU A 66 8.50 -38.33 21.16
CA GLU A 66 8.29 -37.55 19.93
C GLU A 66 6.93 -36.84 19.84
N GLN A 67 6.01 -37.13 20.76
CA GLN A 67 4.71 -36.45 20.83
C GLN A 67 4.84 -35.00 21.34
N GLU A 68 3.87 -34.16 20.97
CA GLU A 68 3.79 -32.76 21.40
C GLU A 68 3.84 -32.60 22.93
N ASP A 69 4.65 -31.63 23.37
CA ASP A 69 5.01 -31.27 24.76
C ASP A 69 5.96 -32.21 25.49
N ASN A 70 6.50 -33.25 24.84
CA ASN A 70 7.50 -34.11 25.45
C ASN A 70 8.93 -33.60 25.21
N ALA A 71 9.85 -34.02 26.08
CA ALA A 71 11.21 -33.46 26.15
C ALA A 71 11.98 -33.56 24.81
N TYR A 72 11.76 -34.61 24.01
CA TYR A 72 12.44 -34.79 22.74
C TYR A 72 11.88 -33.86 21.64
N GLU A 73 10.56 -33.69 21.56
CA GLU A 73 9.94 -32.72 20.64
C GLU A 73 10.41 -31.29 20.96
N ILE A 74 10.39 -30.90 22.24
CA ILE A 74 10.82 -29.56 22.64
C ILE A 74 12.30 -29.33 22.26
N THR A 75 13.18 -30.28 22.57
CA THR A 75 14.63 -30.15 22.27
C THR A 75 14.95 -30.13 20.78
N THR A 76 14.19 -30.85 19.95
CA THR A 76 14.34 -30.77 18.49
C THR A 76 13.79 -29.46 17.93
N ARG A 77 12.66 -28.97 18.46
CA ARG A 77 12.07 -27.68 18.10
C ARG A 77 12.92 -26.48 18.51
N LEU A 78 13.73 -26.59 19.57
CA LEU A 78 14.64 -25.51 20.03
C LEU A 78 15.49 -24.91 18.90
N LYS A 79 15.93 -25.72 17.93
CA LYS A 79 16.72 -25.21 16.78
C LYS A 79 15.91 -24.29 15.87
N GLY A 80 14.60 -24.50 15.76
CA GLY A 80 13.69 -23.67 14.97
C GLY A 80 13.32 -22.37 15.68
N LEU A 81 13.32 -22.34 17.01
CA LEU A 81 12.90 -21.17 17.80
C LEU A 81 13.77 -19.90 17.63
N TYR A 82 14.82 -19.95 16.81
CA TYR A 82 15.53 -18.75 16.40
C TYR A 82 14.81 -17.99 15.28
N ASP A 83 14.08 -18.70 14.41
CA ASP A 83 13.37 -18.12 13.28
C ASP A 83 11.94 -17.71 13.68
N ILE A 84 11.59 -16.44 13.47
CA ILE A 84 10.31 -15.83 13.82
C ILE A 84 9.11 -16.55 13.20
N ASP A 85 9.31 -17.17 12.04
CA ASP A 85 8.25 -17.88 11.33
C ASP A 85 7.90 -19.22 12.02
N THR A 86 8.84 -19.79 12.81
CA THR A 86 8.69 -21.09 13.48
C THR A 86 8.72 -21.00 15.00
N THR A 87 8.89 -19.80 15.55
CA THR A 87 8.86 -19.55 17.00
C THR A 87 7.48 -19.76 17.60
N ILE A 88 7.47 -20.17 18.87
CA ILE A 88 6.27 -20.21 19.72
C ILE A 88 5.83 -18.77 20.01
N ASP A 89 4.52 -18.53 20.10
CA ASP A 89 3.97 -17.18 20.28
C ASP A 89 4.45 -16.50 21.58
N ASP A 90 4.67 -17.26 22.66
CA ASP A 90 5.26 -16.73 23.90
C ASP A 90 6.66 -16.10 23.70
N PHE A 91 7.43 -16.59 22.72
CA PHE A 91 8.73 -16.01 22.37
C PHE A 91 8.62 -14.71 21.59
N VAL A 92 7.49 -14.46 20.90
CA VAL A 92 7.26 -13.23 20.12
C VAL A 92 7.26 -12.01 21.05
N GLU A 93 6.74 -12.13 22.27
CA GLU A 93 6.77 -11.04 23.25
C GLU A 93 8.21 -10.63 23.63
N PHE A 94 9.10 -11.60 23.83
CA PHE A 94 10.51 -11.33 24.10
C PHE A 94 11.19 -10.64 22.92
N PHE A 95 10.89 -11.06 21.69
CA PHE A 95 11.40 -10.39 20.50
C PHE A 95 10.85 -8.97 20.33
N ASN A 96 9.57 -8.75 20.61
CA ASN A 96 8.97 -7.42 20.60
C ASN A 96 9.68 -6.51 21.61
N ASN A 97 9.92 -6.98 22.83
CA ASN A 97 10.64 -6.22 23.85
C ASN A 97 12.10 -5.92 23.45
N GLN A 98 12.76 -6.84 22.73
CA GLN A 98 14.16 -6.69 22.31
C GLN A 98 14.34 -5.80 21.08
N TYR A 99 13.48 -5.93 20.07
CA TYR A 99 13.64 -5.26 18.77
C TYR A 99 12.74 -4.03 18.60
N LEU A 100 11.56 -4.00 19.22
CA LEU A 100 10.59 -2.90 19.13
C LEU A 100 10.59 -2.02 20.40
N HIS A 101 11.75 -1.84 21.04
CA HIS A 101 11.84 -1.03 22.24
C HIS A 101 11.38 0.43 21.99
N LYS A 102 10.29 0.83 22.65
CA LYS A 102 9.56 2.12 22.49
C LYS A 102 8.76 2.28 21.19
N PHE A 103 8.52 1.22 20.43
CA PHE A 103 7.53 1.28 19.36
C PHE A 103 6.12 1.29 19.98
N PRO A 104 5.18 2.12 19.49
CA PRO A 104 3.80 2.09 19.98
C PRO A 104 3.17 0.73 19.66
N ILE A 105 2.45 0.18 20.63
CA ILE A 105 1.80 -1.15 20.56
C ILE A 105 0.55 -1.09 19.64
N GLN A 106 -0.02 0.09 19.47
CA GLN A 106 -1.15 0.32 18.57
C GLN A 106 -0.63 0.54 17.15
N LEU A 107 -0.77 -0.47 16.31
CA LEU A 107 -0.54 -0.40 14.87
C LEU A 107 -1.84 0.02 14.16
N ALA A 108 -1.71 0.59 12.97
CA ALA A 108 -2.85 0.95 12.14
C ALA A 108 -3.66 -0.29 11.76
N GLN A 109 -4.97 -0.10 11.65
CA GLN A 109 -5.88 -1.07 11.06
C GLN A 109 -6.26 -0.56 9.67
N ASP A 110 -6.14 -1.41 8.66
CA ASP A 110 -6.64 -1.09 7.32
C ASP A 110 -8.17 -0.88 7.38
N SER A 111 -8.74 -0.18 6.39
CA SER A 111 -10.20 0.00 6.23
C SER A 111 -10.97 -1.34 6.17
N SER A 112 -10.27 -2.45 5.94
CA SER A 112 -10.78 -3.83 5.95
C SER A 112 -10.75 -4.51 7.34
N GLY A 113 -10.26 -3.84 8.38
CA GLY A 113 -10.13 -4.40 9.73
C GLY A 113 -8.95 -5.36 9.93
N ASN A 114 -8.06 -5.48 8.94
CA ASN A 114 -6.86 -6.30 9.04
C ASN A 114 -5.81 -5.58 9.88
N VAL A 115 -5.32 -6.25 10.92
CA VAL A 115 -4.21 -5.79 11.75
C VAL A 115 -2.90 -6.13 11.03
N VAL A 116 -1.90 -5.25 11.15
CA VAL A 116 -0.54 -5.52 10.67
C VAL A 116 0.00 -6.79 11.34
N ASP A 117 0.47 -7.76 10.54
CA ASP A 117 1.05 -8.99 11.05
C ASP A 117 2.38 -8.70 11.78
N GLU A 118 2.36 -8.86 13.10
CA GLU A 118 3.50 -8.60 13.97
C GLU A 118 4.75 -9.38 13.56
N LYS A 119 4.60 -10.62 13.06
CA LYS A 119 5.75 -11.45 12.66
C LYS A 119 6.45 -10.86 11.44
N THR A 120 5.69 -10.39 10.44
CA THR A 120 6.26 -9.72 9.26
C THR A 120 6.88 -8.37 9.57
N LEU A 121 6.28 -7.61 10.51
CA LEU A 121 6.86 -6.36 10.98
C LEU A 121 8.19 -6.62 11.65
N LEU A 122 8.23 -7.57 12.58
CA LEU A 122 9.40 -7.93 13.36
C LEU A 122 10.53 -8.48 12.49
N LYS A 123 10.21 -9.28 11.46
CA LYS A 123 11.17 -9.74 10.45
C LYS A 123 11.84 -8.58 9.70
N ASN A 124 11.09 -7.53 9.40
CA ASN A 124 11.55 -6.40 8.61
C ASN A 124 12.02 -5.19 9.44
N ILE A 125 11.85 -5.21 10.77
CA ILE A 125 12.14 -4.07 11.63
C ILE A 125 13.62 -3.68 11.63
N LYS A 126 14.52 -4.66 11.45
CA LYS A 126 15.97 -4.40 11.31
C LYS A 126 16.25 -3.48 10.11
N THR A 127 15.69 -3.81 8.95
CA THR A 127 15.82 -3.02 7.72
C THR A 127 15.24 -1.61 7.89
N PHE A 128 14.14 -1.49 8.64
CA PHE A 128 13.57 -0.18 8.98
C PHE A 128 14.53 0.68 9.81
N TYR A 129 15.13 0.11 10.88
CA TYR A 129 16.08 0.85 11.70
C TYR A 129 17.37 1.20 10.96
N GLU A 130 17.86 0.31 10.07
CA GLU A 130 19.01 0.57 9.21
C GLU A 130 18.77 1.71 8.21
N SER A 131 17.55 1.82 7.69
CA SER A 131 17.16 2.85 6.71
C SER A 131 16.62 4.14 7.33
N LYS A 132 16.74 4.29 8.66
CA LYS A 132 16.20 5.44 9.40
C LYS A 132 16.73 6.75 8.83
N GLY A 133 15.80 7.65 8.51
CA GLY A 133 16.11 8.98 7.95
C GLY A 133 16.02 9.06 6.42
N THR A 134 15.78 7.94 5.74
CA THR A 134 15.39 7.95 4.32
C THR A 134 13.91 8.27 4.16
N GLU A 135 13.50 8.79 3.00
CA GLU A 135 12.07 9.01 2.66
C GLU A 135 11.23 7.75 2.88
N LYS A 136 11.73 6.60 2.42
CA LYS A 136 11.05 5.31 2.55
C LYS A 136 10.81 4.90 4.01
N SER A 137 11.75 5.19 4.91
CA SER A 137 11.57 4.90 6.34
C SER A 137 10.42 5.73 6.92
N TYR A 138 10.32 7.01 6.55
CA TYR A 138 9.20 7.84 6.97
C TYR A 138 7.88 7.37 6.35
N GLU A 139 7.85 7.09 5.04
CA GLU A 139 6.67 6.56 4.37
C GLU A 139 6.16 5.27 5.04
N PHE A 140 7.06 4.32 5.28
CA PHE A 140 6.76 3.07 5.98
C PHE A 140 6.23 3.29 7.40
N LEU A 141 6.85 4.19 8.17
CA LEU A 141 6.44 4.49 9.54
C LEU A 141 5.01 5.03 9.59
N PHE A 142 4.70 6.03 8.76
CA PHE A 142 3.36 6.62 8.72
C PHE A 142 2.32 5.64 8.18
N ARG A 143 2.72 4.75 7.27
CA ARG A 143 1.86 3.67 6.79
C ARG A 143 1.51 2.67 7.88
N ILE A 144 2.47 2.26 8.71
CA ILE A 144 2.21 1.29 9.79
C ILE A 144 1.46 1.89 10.97
N LEU A 145 1.71 3.15 11.31
CA LEU A 145 1.10 3.78 12.48
C LEU A 145 -0.28 4.38 12.20
N TYR A 146 -0.50 4.90 10.99
CA TYR A 146 -1.69 5.67 10.66
C TYR A 146 -2.37 5.27 9.35
N ASP A 147 -1.79 4.36 8.56
CA ASP A 147 -2.25 4.02 7.21
C ASP A 147 -2.41 5.25 6.29
N VAL A 148 -1.46 6.17 6.36
CA VAL A 148 -1.45 7.40 5.56
C VAL A 148 -0.24 7.43 4.63
N LEU A 149 -0.49 7.85 3.38
CA LEU A 149 0.56 8.17 2.42
C LEU A 149 1.13 9.57 2.70
N VAL A 150 2.45 9.68 2.72
CA VAL A 150 3.17 10.92 3.08
C VAL A 150 3.83 11.51 1.84
N ASP A 151 3.64 12.83 1.66
CA ASP A 151 4.35 13.61 0.66
C ASP A 151 5.55 14.35 1.29
N PHE A 152 6.70 14.25 0.64
CA PHE A 152 7.91 14.96 1.08
C PHE A 152 8.07 16.27 0.33
N TYR A 153 8.11 17.36 1.08
CA TYR A 153 8.44 18.68 0.55
C TYR A 153 9.84 19.09 1.02
N TYR A 154 10.67 19.51 0.06
CA TYR A 154 12.04 19.93 0.30
C TYR A 154 12.21 21.42 0.06
N PRO A 155 12.29 22.25 1.12
CA PRO A 155 12.45 23.70 0.98
C PRO A 155 13.71 24.11 0.21
N LYS A 156 14.74 23.25 0.17
CA LYS A 156 15.96 23.49 -0.61
C LYS A 156 15.72 23.68 -2.11
N LEU A 157 14.60 23.17 -2.64
CA LEU A 157 14.21 23.32 -4.04
C LEU A 157 13.68 24.72 -4.36
N ASP A 158 13.24 25.45 -3.33
CA ASP A 158 12.63 26.78 -3.45
C ASP A 158 13.62 27.91 -3.10
N ILE A 159 14.90 27.57 -2.89
CA ILE A 159 15.95 28.55 -2.68
C ILE A 159 16.29 29.21 -4.02
N LEU A 160 16.20 30.53 -4.05
CA LEU A 160 16.61 31.32 -5.22
C LEU A 160 18.11 31.13 -5.46
N ARG A 161 18.47 30.70 -6.68
CA ARG A 161 19.85 30.58 -7.13
C ARG A 161 20.13 31.64 -8.18
N LEU A 162 21.28 32.33 -8.06
CA LEU A 162 21.66 33.37 -9.03
C LEU A 162 21.77 32.75 -10.43
N SER A 163 21.16 33.40 -11.41
CA SER A 163 21.14 32.99 -12.82
C SER A 163 20.42 31.66 -13.13
N ASP A 164 19.61 31.14 -12.20
CA ASP A 164 18.78 29.95 -12.42
C ASP A 164 17.40 30.35 -12.98
N GLY A 165 17.38 30.75 -14.26
CA GLY A 165 16.15 31.12 -14.94
C GLY A 165 15.22 29.92 -15.11
N LYS A 166 14.18 29.81 -14.29
CA LYS A 166 13.14 28.79 -14.45
C LYS A 166 12.13 29.24 -15.51
N TRP A 167 12.25 28.71 -16.73
CA TRP A 167 11.28 28.95 -17.79
C TRP A 167 9.91 28.39 -17.39
N THR A 168 8.91 29.26 -17.26
CA THR A 168 7.53 28.86 -16.98
C THR A 168 6.73 28.99 -18.27
N GLU A 169 6.33 27.86 -18.84
CA GLU A 169 5.40 27.86 -19.96
C GLU A 169 3.98 28.12 -19.44
N GLU A 170 3.52 29.35 -19.63
CA GLU A 170 2.16 29.73 -19.29
C GLU A 170 1.18 29.06 -20.27
N LYS A 171 0.27 28.24 -19.73
CA LYS A 171 -0.82 27.65 -20.51
C LYS A 171 -2.01 28.60 -20.50
N THR A 172 -2.55 28.88 -21.67
CA THR A 172 -3.64 29.84 -21.86
C THR A 172 -4.80 29.19 -22.63
N ILE A 173 -6.04 29.59 -22.29
CA ILE A 173 -7.24 29.33 -23.09
C ILE A 173 -7.95 30.64 -23.39
N LYS A 174 -8.52 30.74 -24.59
CA LYS A 174 -9.34 31.88 -25.03
C LYS A 174 -10.80 31.51 -24.95
N ILE A 175 -11.60 32.33 -24.28
CA ILE A 175 -13.03 32.14 -24.08
C ILE A 175 -13.82 33.33 -24.61
N SER A 176 -15.10 33.10 -24.90
CA SER A 176 -16.05 34.16 -25.21
C SER A 176 -16.21 35.12 -24.03
N THR A 177 -16.58 36.36 -24.34
CA THR A 177 -16.94 37.37 -23.35
C THR A 177 -18.45 37.63 -23.37
N SER A 178 -19.27 36.59 -23.22
CA SER A 178 -20.73 36.77 -23.19
C SER A 178 -21.23 37.41 -21.90
N SER A 179 -20.49 37.26 -20.81
CA SER A 179 -20.79 37.80 -19.48
C SER A 179 -20.07 39.13 -19.18
N GLY A 180 -19.36 39.69 -20.16
CA GLY A 180 -18.68 40.99 -20.02
C GLY A 180 -17.70 41.05 -18.84
N VAL A 181 -17.93 42.02 -17.94
CA VAL A 181 -17.05 42.34 -16.79
C VAL A 181 -17.01 41.22 -15.75
N ASP A 182 -18.03 40.36 -15.69
CA ASP A 182 -18.05 39.28 -14.70
C ASP A 182 -16.97 38.21 -14.94
N ASN A 183 -16.40 38.16 -16.15
CA ASN A 183 -15.30 37.25 -16.46
C ASN A 183 -14.03 37.51 -15.64
N PHE A 184 -13.81 38.73 -15.15
CA PHE A 184 -12.70 39.01 -14.23
C PHE A 184 -12.83 38.28 -12.89
N LYS A 185 -14.06 37.92 -12.47
CA LYS A 185 -14.31 37.18 -11.24
C LYS A 185 -13.87 35.71 -11.33
N MET A 186 -13.51 35.22 -12.51
CA MET A 186 -12.92 33.89 -12.71
C MET A 186 -11.46 33.80 -12.20
N LYS A 187 -10.81 34.93 -11.89
CA LYS A 187 -9.44 34.93 -11.36
C LYS A 187 -9.35 34.13 -10.05
N GLU A 188 -8.32 33.29 -9.91
CA GLU A 188 -8.07 32.47 -8.72
C GLU A 188 -9.19 31.46 -8.40
N ARG A 189 -9.95 31.06 -9.42
CA ARG A 189 -11.01 30.04 -9.31
C ARG A 189 -10.74 28.83 -10.17
N ASP A 190 -11.39 27.74 -9.82
CA ASP A 190 -11.34 26.49 -10.57
C ASP A 190 -12.34 26.58 -11.72
N VAL A 191 -11.85 26.30 -12.91
CA VAL A 191 -12.58 26.31 -14.15
C VAL A 191 -12.74 24.87 -14.62
N VAL A 192 -13.97 24.46 -14.88
CA VAL A 192 -14.34 23.07 -15.16
C VAL A 192 -15.06 22.98 -16.50
N GLN A 193 -14.70 21.98 -17.28
CA GLN A 193 -15.38 21.59 -18.50
C GLN A 193 -16.10 20.26 -18.30
N TYR A 194 -17.38 20.23 -18.66
CA TYR A 194 -18.20 19.03 -18.63
C TYR A 194 -18.38 18.43 -20.02
N GLU A 195 -18.50 17.11 -20.06
CA GLU A 195 -18.91 16.36 -21.25
C GLU A 195 -20.36 16.76 -21.62
N PRO A 196 -20.71 16.91 -22.91
CA PRO A 196 -22.09 17.16 -23.30
C PRO A 196 -23.03 16.06 -22.79
N TYR A 197 -24.16 16.45 -22.18
CA TYR A 197 -25.21 15.55 -21.68
C TYR A 197 -24.82 14.64 -20.50
N THR A 198 -23.70 14.89 -19.81
CA THR A 198 -23.27 14.12 -18.62
C THR A 198 -22.65 15.05 -17.56
N THR A 199 -22.63 14.63 -16.29
CA THR A 199 -21.96 15.33 -15.18
C THR A 199 -20.46 15.04 -15.08
N ASN A 200 -19.91 14.29 -16.03
CA ASN A 200 -18.49 13.92 -16.07
C ASN A 200 -17.62 15.12 -16.42
N ILE A 201 -16.52 15.28 -15.68
CA ILE A 201 -15.55 16.35 -15.85
C ILE A 201 -14.50 15.91 -16.89
N THR A 202 -14.43 16.60 -18.03
CA THR A 202 -13.45 16.33 -19.10
C THR A 202 -12.13 17.06 -18.84
N ALA A 203 -12.20 18.26 -18.25
CA ALA A 203 -11.01 19.04 -17.89
C ALA A 203 -11.28 19.96 -16.69
N LYS A 204 -10.26 20.15 -15.87
CA LYS A 204 -10.27 21.07 -14.73
C LYS A 204 -8.95 21.82 -14.68
N ALA A 205 -8.99 23.12 -14.43
CA ALA A 205 -7.79 23.92 -14.20
C ALA A 205 -8.07 25.08 -13.25
N ARG A 206 -7.04 25.63 -12.62
CA ARG A 206 -7.15 26.85 -11.80
C ARG A 206 -6.70 28.07 -12.60
N VAL A 207 -7.49 29.14 -12.59
CA VAL A 207 -7.15 30.39 -13.27
C VAL A 207 -6.18 31.20 -12.41
N SER A 208 -5.04 31.56 -12.97
CA SER A 208 -4.03 32.43 -12.34
C SER A 208 -4.26 33.90 -12.70
N LYS A 209 -4.60 34.18 -13.96
CA LYS A 209 -4.75 35.54 -14.50
C LYS A 209 -5.82 35.56 -15.58
N VAL A 210 -6.54 36.67 -15.67
CA VAL A 210 -7.55 36.94 -16.69
C VAL A 210 -7.16 38.22 -17.41
N ILE A 211 -7.12 38.19 -18.74
CA ILE A 211 -6.89 39.37 -19.59
C ILE A 211 -8.01 39.42 -20.62
N GLN A 212 -8.62 40.59 -20.83
CA GLN A 212 -9.61 40.79 -21.89
C GLN A 212 -9.06 41.77 -22.91
N TYR A 213 -9.23 41.45 -24.19
CA TYR A 213 -8.86 42.32 -25.31
C TYR A 213 -9.82 42.13 -26.48
N SER A 214 -9.95 43.17 -27.31
CA SER A 214 -10.71 43.12 -28.55
C SER A 214 -9.81 42.68 -29.70
N VAL A 215 -10.26 41.67 -30.46
CA VAL A 215 -9.66 41.26 -31.73
C VAL A 215 -10.65 41.61 -32.84
N GLY A 216 -10.44 42.75 -33.48
CA GLY A 216 -11.39 43.29 -34.43
C GLY A 216 -12.74 43.60 -33.75
N PRO A 217 -13.88 43.08 -34.26
CA PRO A 217 -15.21 43.33 -33.68
C PRO A 217 -15.58 42.40 -32.51
N ILE A 218 -14.73 41.42 -32.16
CA ILE A 218 -15.04 40.41 -31.13
C ILE A 218 -14.19 40.66 -29.89
N GLU A 219 -14.82 40.65 -28.72
CA GLU A 219 -14.12 40.64 -27.44
C GLU A 219 -13.75 39.21 -27.05
N VAL A 220 -12.49 39.02 -26.66
CA VAL A 220 -11.93 37.74 -26.23
C VAL A 220 -11.37 37.89 -24.83
N THR A 221 -11.71 36.94 -23.97
CA THR A 221 -11.09 36.83 -22.64
C THR A 221 -10.09 35.68 -22.66
N GLU A 222 -8.87 35.95 -22.23
CA GLU A 222 -7.75 35.01 -22.15
C GLU A 222 -7.48 34.64 -20.68
N LEU A 223 -7.58 33.34 -20.39
CA LEU A 223 -7.37 32.78 -19.06
C LEU A 223 -6.03 32.05 -19.01
N PHE A 224 -5.18 32.46 -18.07
CA PHE A 224 -3.93 31.79 -17.76
C PHE A 224 -4.19 30.69 -16.73
N LEU A 225 -3.83 29.46 -17.04
CA LEU A 225 -4.17 28.28 -16.28
C LEU A 225 -2.97 27.71 -15.51
N ARG A 226 -3.25 27.22 -14.30
CA ARG A 226 -2.34 26.44 -13.44
C ARG A 226 -3.01 25.13 -13.07
N ASN A 227 -2.19 24.09 -12.87
CA ASN A 227 -2.65 22.76 -12.44
C ASN A 227 -3.76 22.21 -13.34
N VAL A 228 -3.46 22.12 -14.65
CA VAL A 228 -4.39 21.63 -15.66
C VAL A 228 -4.49 20.10 -15.59
N VAL A 229 -5.69 19.59 -15.36
CA VAL A 229 -6.05 18.18 -15.37
C VAL A 229 -7.01 17.94 -16.54
N GLY A 230 -6.68 17.02 -17.43
CA GLY A 230 -7.48 16.76 -18.64
C GLY A 230 -7.15 17.70 -19.83
N LYS A 231 -7.95 17.61 -20.90
CA LYS A 231 -7.77 18.40 -22.12
C LYS A 231 -9.01 19.23 -22.41
N PHE A 232 -8.84 20.54 -22.51
CA PHE A 232 -9.94 21.43 -22.89
C PHE A 232 -10.28 21.27 -24.38
N VAL A 233 -11.57 21.11 -24.69
CA VAL A 233 -12.06 20.95 -26.06
C VAL A 233 -12.71 22.25 -26.53
N TYR A 234 -12.32 22.73 -27.72
CA TYR A 234 -12.87 23.96 -28.32
C TYR A 234 -14.37 23.86 -28.60
N GLY A 235 -15.06 25.01 -28.65
CA GLY A 235 -16.49 25.11 -28.94
C GLY A 235 -17.44 24.62 -27.84
N LYS A 236 -16.90 24.00 -26.78
CA LYS A 236 -17.65 23.58 -25.60
C LYS A 236 -17.66 24.69 -24.55
N LYS A 237 -18.67 24.63 -23.68
CA LYS A 237 -18.82 25.54 -22.55
C LYS A 237 -17.89 25.17 -21.42
N VAL A 238 -17.37 26.20 -20.79
CA VAL A 238 -16.53 26.17 -19.62
C VAL A 238 -17.28 26.88 -18.50
N ILE A 239 -17.25 26.27 -17.34
CA ILE A 239 -18.05 26.68 -16.20
C ILE A 239 -17.13 27.08 -15.06
N CYS A 240 -17.42 28.25 -14.48
CA CYS A 240 -16.79 28.73 -13.27
C CYS A 240 -17.89 29.10 -12.26
N ASP A 241 -17.81 28.51 -11.07
CA ASP A 241 -18.68 28.88 -9.96
C ASP A 241 -18.05 30.06 -9.21
N THR A 242 -18.75 31.20 -9.21
CA THR A 242 -18.29 32.45 -8.56
C THR A 242 -18.80 32.51 -7.11
N LEU A 243 -18.19 33.35 -6.27
CA LEU A 243 -18.53 33.52 -4.84
C LEU A 243 -20.01 33.86 -4.60
N ASP A 244 -20.66 34.52 -5.56
CA ASP A 244 -22.06 34.95 -5.49
C ASP A 244 -23.06 33.84 -5.90
N ASN A 245 -22.62 32.56 -5.95
CA ASN A 245 -23.35 31.44 -6.56
C ASN A 245 -23.74 31.67 -8.03
N LEU A 246 -23.10 32.63 -8.69
CA LEU A 246 -23.32 32.91 -10.10
C LEU A 246 -22.42 32.00 -10.94
N ARG A 247 -23.07 31.15 -11.73
CA ARG A 247 -22.43 30.19 -12.62
C ARG A 247 -22.13 30.88 -13.95
N LEU A 248 -20.86 31.18 -14.18
CA LEU A 248 -20.40 31.78 -15.44
C LEU A 248 -20.15 30.67 -16.45
N GLU A 249 -20.80 30.76 -17.61
CA GLU A 249 -20.67 29.80 -18.69
C GLU A 249 -20.14 30.49 -19.96
N GLU A 250 -18.93 30.17 -20.37
CA GLU A 250 -18.31 30.77 -21.55
C GLU A 250 -17.86 29.69 -22.54
N LYS A 251 -17.89 29.97 -23.84
CA LYS A 251 -17.44 29.02 -24.87
C LYS A 251 -15.95 29.19 -25.15
N ILE A 252 -15.23 28.08 -25.26
CA ILE A 252 -13.81 28.10 -25.65
C ILE A 252 -13.69 28.38 -27.15
N TYR A 253 -12.87 29.38 -27.51
CA TYR A 253 -12.46 29.62 -28.88
C TYR A 253 -11.39 28.63 -29.32
N ASN A 254 -11.38 28.30 -30.62
CA ASN A 254 -10.29 27.52 -31.19
C ASN A 254 -9.03 28.39 -31.29
N CYS A 255 -7.90 27.85 -30.84
CA CYS A 255 -6.59 28.48 -30.99
C CYS A 255 -5.78 27.67 -32.01
N LEU A 256 -5.03 28.37 -32.86
CA LEU A 256 -4.15 27.73 -33.82
C LEU A 256 -2.98 27.05 -33.07
N GLY A 257 -3.01 25.72 -32.94
CA GLY A 257 -1.99 24.97 -32.21
C GLY A 257 -0.85 24.45 -33.10
N LYS A 258 -1.17 23.98 -34.31
CA LYS A 258 -0.19 23.38 -35.22
C LYS A 258 -0.63 23.55 -36.66
N ILE A 259 0.29 24.03 -37.51
CA ILE A 259 0.12 24.07 -38.95
C ILE A 259 0.79 22.82 -39.52
N LYS A 260 0.09 22.07 -40.36
CA LYS A 260 0.66 20.97 -41.13
C LYS A 260 0.41 21.26 -42.61
N ILE A 261 1.49 21.38 -43.38
CA ILE A 261 1.42 21.52 -44.83
C ILE A 261 1.14 20.13 -45.38
N ILE A 262 0.00 19.97 -46.06
CA ILE A 262 -0.41 18.69 -46.66
C ILE A 262 0.15 18.59 -48.08
N GLU A 263 0.05 19.68 -48.84
CA GLU A 263 0.66 19.84 -50.17
C GLU A 263 1.34 21.21 -50.23
N GLY A 264 2.63 21.22 -50.57
CA GLY A 264 3.38 22.47 -50.75
C GLY A 264 3.05 23.05 -52.12
N GLY A 265 2.38 24.20 -52.16
CA GLY A 265 2.22 24.96 -53.40
C GLY A 265 3.55 25.56 -53.90
N SER A 266 3.60 25.91 -55.18
CA SER A 266 4.72 26.62 -55.80
C SER A 266 4.44 28.13 -55.84
N GLY A 267 5.42 28.96 -55.47
CA GLY A 267 5.32 30.42 -55.60
C GLY A 267 5.53 31.22 -54.31
N TYR A 268 5.62 30.55 -53.15
CA TYR A 268 5.88 31.22 -51.87
C TYR A 268 7.37 31.51 -51.71
N SER A 269 7.69 32.77 -51.44
CA SER A 269 9.03 33.19 -51.02
C SER A 269 9.09 33.28 -49.49
N ILE A 270 10.30 33.19 -48.94
CA ILE A 270 10.51 33.35 -47.50
C ILE A 270 10.07 34.77 -47.11
N GLY A 271 8.98 34.89 -46.36
CA GLY A 271 8.41 36.16 -45.89
C GLY A 271 6.99 36.47 -46.37
N ASP A 272 6.41 35.67 -47.26
CA ASP A 272 5.03 35.88 -47.72
C ASP A 272 4.02 35.64 -46.59
N ALA A 273 3.04 36.54 -46.47
CA ALA A 273 1.98 36.46 -45.48
C ALA A 273 0.88 35.50 -45.97
N LEU A 274 0.73 34.35 -45.29
CA LEU A 274 -0.34 33.39 -45.56
C LEU A 274 -1.62 33.84 -44.86
N THR A 275 -2.69 34.04 -45.62
CA THR A 275 -4.02 34.30 -45.06
C THR A 275 -4.82 33.00 -44.97
N PHE A 276 -5.48 32.76 -43.83
CA PHE A 276 -6.34 31.59 -43.63
C PHE A 276 -7.80 32.01 -43.77
N GLU A 277 -8.49 31.52 -44.81
CA GLU A 277 -9.89 31.88 -45.08
C GLU A 277 -10.93 30.99 -44.36
N SER A 278 -10.54 30.05 -43.50
CA SER A 278 -11.51 29.18 -42.82
C SER A 278 -11.24 28.94 -41.33
N GLY A 279 -12.25 29.23 -40.52
CA GLY A 279 -12.27 29.06 -39.07
C GLY A 279 -12.76 27.69 -38.57
N THR A 280 -12.95 26.70 -39.45
CA THR A 280 -13.44 25.39 -39.02
C THR A 280 -12.85 24.29 -39.89
N THR A 281 -11.75 23.69 -39.39
CA THR A 281 -11.26 22.36 -39.77
C THR A 281 -11.33 22.05 -41.28
N GLY A 282 -10.75 22.92 -42.11
CA GLY A 282 -10.70 22.74 -43.56
C GLY A 282 -9.29 22.98 -44.09
N THR A 283 -8.79 22.04 -44.90
CA THR A 283 -7.61 22.24 -45.73
C THR A 283 -7.89 23.43 -46.64
N THR A 284 -7.38 24.60 -46.28
CA THR A 284 -7.61 25.84 -47.02
C THR A 284 -6.30 26.22 -47.68
N GLY A 285 -6.34 26.45 -48.99
CA GLY A 285 -5.19 26.98 -49.70
C GLY A 285 -4.92 28.40 -49.21
N ALA A 286 -3.68 28.70 -48.86
CA ALA A 286 -3.25 30.07 -48.69
C ALA A 286 -3.09 30.69 -50.09
N ARG A 287 -3.78 31.80 -50.36
CA ARG A 287 -3.44 32.64 -51.52
C ARG A 287 -2.36 33.63 -51.13
#